data_AF-A0A2G9FWZ2-F1
#
_entry.id   AF-A0A2G9FWZ2-F1
#
_cell.length_a   1.000
_cell.length_b   1.000
_cell.length_c   1.000
_cell.angle_alpha   90.00
_cell.angle_beta   90.00
_cell.angle_gamma   90.00
#
_symmetry.space_group_name_H-M   'P 1'
#
loop_
_entity.id
_entity.type
_entity.pdbx_description
1 polymer ?
#
loop_
_entity_poly.entity_id
_entity_poly.type
_entity_poly.pdbx_seq_one_letter_code
_entity_poly.pdbx_strand_id
1 'polypeptide(L)'
;MGISGTYVDGFNHGATNTVYSLKLYTNRAEYGPFGTESGIPFYFRTEGIITGFHGRESAYLDAISVYLKPRCSFFTTALMEQHSEIDRRRIFGLLPRSPGPWGIINGGREWDDGVFSAVKRIQVHVRPIGFVDVITAVRFEYQKRNGPYFWSRIHGTDNPGEIQEVSTPHQIFVA
;
A
#
# COMPACT_ATOMS: atom_id res chain seq x y z
N MET A 1 7.04 -8.53 8.06
CA MET A 1 6.19 -7.98 6.99
C MET A 1 6.72 -6.62 6.57
N GLY A 2 6.40 -6.14 5.37
CA GLY A 2 6.96 -4.89 4.90
C GLY A 2 6.68 -4.58 3.44
N ILE A 3 7.25 -3.48 3.00
CA ILE A 3 7.15 -2.94 1.65
C ILE A 3 8.53 -2.40 1.24
N SER A 4 8.92 -2.61 0.00
CA SER A 4 10.07 -1.94 -0.60
C SER A 4 9.79 -1.60 -2.05
N GLY A 5 10.69 -0.86 -2.66
CA GLY A 5 10.55 -0.48 -4.05
C GLY A 5 11.53 0.61 -4.44
N THR A 6 11.25 1.24 -5.56
CA THR A 6 12.00 2.39 -6.07
C THR A 6 11.03 3.47 -6.52
N TYR A 7 11.45 4.73 -6.43
CA TYR A 7 10.73 5.86 -6.99
C TYR A 7 11.71 6.80 -7.69
N VAL A 8 11.21 7.59 -8.63
CA VAL A 8 12.00 8.61 -9.33
C VAL A 8 11.47 9.99 -8.98
N ASP A 9 12.40 10.90 -8.69
CA ASP A 9 12.11 12.33 -8.65
C ASP A 9 12.20 12.89 -10.08
N GLY A 10 11.04 13.05 -10.69
CA GLY A 10 10.81 13.53 -12.03
C GLY A 10 11.21 14.99 -12.26
N PHE A 11 11.37 15.81 -11.20
CA PHE A 11 11.85 17.19 -11.33
C PHE A 11 13.25 17.29 -11.96
N ASN A 12 14.09 16.25 -11.81
CA ASN A 12 15.45 16.23 -12.38
C ASN A 12 15.55 15.55 -13.76
N HIS A 13 14.50 14.89 -14.23
CA HIS A 13 14.57 14.01 -15.41
C HIS A 13 13.47 14.23 -16.46
N GLY A 14 12.65 15.29 -16.31
CA GLY A 14 11.54 15.56 -17.26
C GLY A 14 10.47 14.47 -17.27
N ALA A 15 10.40 13.67 -16.20
CA ALA A 15 9.47 12.57 -16.03
C ALA A 15 8.41 12.93 -14.97
N THR A 16 7.30 12.18 -14.93
CA THR A 16 6.33 12.28 -13.85
C THR A 16 6.85 11.54 -12.61
N ASN A 17 6.74 12.17 -11.45
CA ASN A 17 7.11 11.60 -10.16
C ASN A 17 6.32 10.32 -9.89
N THR A 18 6.98 9.16 -9.90
CA THR A 18 6.26 7.88 -9.92
C THR A 18 7.01 6.80 -9.14
N VAL A 19 6.26 5.97 -8.41
CA VAL A 19 6.74 4.71 -7.86
C VAL A 19 7.01 3.76 -9.03
N TYR A 20 8.29 3.42 -9.23
CA TYR A 20 8.74 2.61 -10.35
C TYR A 20 8.65 1.11 -10.05
N SER A 21 8.94 0.75 -8.80
CA SER A 21 8.79 -0.63 -8.38
C SER A 21 8.18 -0.78 -7.01
N LEU A 22 7.54 -1.93 -6.80
CA LEU A 22 6.92 -2.31 -5.54
C LEU A 22 7.18 -3.79 -5.25
N LYS A 23 7.59 -4.09 -4.03
CA LYS A 23 7.75 -5.43 -3.50
C LYS A 23 7.10 -5.50 -2.13
N LEU A 24 6.36 -6.57 -1.89
CA LEU A 24 5.64 -6.79 -0.64
C LEU A 24 6.23 -7.99 0.09
N TYR A 25 6.51 -7.81 1.37
CA TYR A 25 7.05 -8.85 2.23
C TYR A 25 5.96 -9.31 3.19
N THR A 26 5.61 -10.59 3.12
CA THR A 26 4.74 -11.24 4.11
C THR A 26 5.57 -12.10 5.06
N ASN A 27 4.93 -12.79 6.00
CA ASN A 27 5.60 -13.78 6.85
C ASN A 27 5.89 -15.11 6.12
N ARG A 28 5.40 -15.30 4.89
CA ARG A 28 5.51 -16.57 4.15
C ARG A 28 6.13 -16.43 2.76
N ALA A 29 5.98 -15.27 2.13
CA ALA A 29 6.43 -15.03 0.77
C ALA A 29 6.76 -13.55 0.53
N GLU A 30 7.57 -13.32 -0.50
CA GLU A 30 7.82 -12.01 -1.10
C GLU A 30 7.08 -11.95 -2.45
N TYR A 31 6.45 -10.83 -2.75
CA TYR A 31 5.69 -10.62 -3.98
C TYR A 31 6.26 -9.41 -4.73
N GLY A 32 6.59 -9.61 -6.01
CA GLY A 32 7.25 -8.61 -6.86
C GLY A 32 8.73 -8.97 -7.13
N PRO A 33 9.54 -8.01 -7.62
CA PRO A 33 9.17 -6.62 -7.84
C PRO A 33 8.15 -6.48 -8.98
N PHE A 34 7.12 -5.67 -8.74
CA PHE A 34 6.27 -5.16 -9.81
C PHE A 34 6.93 -3.92 -10.38
N GLY A 35 6.93 -3.77 -11.71
CA GLY A 35 7.67 -2.70 -12.39
C GLY A 35 9.18 -2.90 -12.38
N THR A 36 9.92 -1.91 -12.87
CA THR A 36 11.38 -1.93 -12.98
C THR A 36 12.03 -1.28 -11.75
N GLU A 37 12.92 -1.99 -11.06
CA GLU A 37 13.71 -1.47 -9.93
C GLU A 37 14.75 -0.44 -10.40
N SER A 38 14.32 0.81 -10.60
CA SER A 38 15.17 1.93 -11.04
C SER A 38 14.80 3.23 -10.32
N GLY A 39 15.80 4.05 -9.98
CA GLY A 39 15.63 5.26 -9.18
C GLY A 39 16.10 5.09 -7.74
N ILE A 40 15.47 5.84 -6.83
CA ILE A 40 15.82 5.90 -5.40
C ILE A 40 15.10 4.76 -4.68
N PRO A 41 15.83 3.84 -4.01
CA PRO A 41 15.21 2.74 -3.29
C PRO A 41 14.56 3.20 -1.99
N PHE A 42 13.46 2.56 -1.63
CA PHE A 42 12.88 2.62 -0.30
C PHE A 42 12.62 1.20 0.21
N TYR A 43 12.73 1.00 1.51
CA TYR A 43 12.36 -0.26 2.14
C TYR A 43 11.92 -0.04 3.58
N PHE A 44 11.01 -0.88 4.03
CA PHE A 44 10.57 -0.93 5.40
C PHE A 44 10.12 -2.34 5.75
N ARG A 45 10.68 -2.90 6.83
CA ARG A 45 10.28 -4.18 7.40
C ARG A 45 10.06 -4.06 8.89
N THR A 46 9.00 -4.71 9.36
CA THR A 46 8.65 -4.80 10.78
C THR A 46 8.00 -6.14 11.11
N GLU A 47 7.98 -6.49 12.38
CA GLU A 47 7.01 -7.44 12.90
C GLU A 47 5.64 -6.78 13.01
N GLY A 48 4.57 -7.47 12.59
CA GLY A 48 3.25 -6.87 12.51
C GLY A 48 2.40 -7.43 11.38
N ILE A 49 1.37 -6.65 11.04
CA ILE A 49 0.31 -6.91 10.07
C ILE A 49 0.07 -5.59 9.33
N ILE A 50 0.15 -5.60 8.00
CA ILE A 50 -0.28 -4.46 7.16
C ILE A 50 -1.82 -4.44 7.14
N THR A 51 -2.44 -3.35 7.57
CA THR A 51 -3.89 -3.28 7.71
C THR A 51 -4.55 -2.35 6.71
N GLY A 52 -3.77 -1.60 5.95
CA GLY A 52 -4.27 -0.67 4.97
C GLY A 52 -3.14 0.02 4.23
N PHE A 53 -3.50 0.72 3.17
CA PHE A 53 -2.58 1.50 2.36
C PHE A 53 -3.06 2.94 2.25
N HIS A 54 -2.10 3.84 2.14
CA HIS A 54 -2.35 5.25 1.85
C HIS A 54 -1.21 5.77 0.97
N GLY A 55 -1.40 6.93 0.35
CA GLY A 55 -0.42 7.43 -0.58
C GLY A 55 -0.83 8.72 -1.26
N ARG A 56 -0.21 8.97 -2.41
CA ARG A 56 -0.50 10.10 -3.29
C ARG A 56 -0.60 9.60 -4.72
N GLU A 57 -1.54 10.15 -5.47
CA GLU A 57 -1.82 9.77 -6.86
C GLU A 57 -1.97 10.99 -7.75
N SER A 58 -1.50 10.86 -8.99
CA SER A 58 -1.74 11.83 -10.06
C SER A 58 -2.16 11.09 -11.32
N ALA A 59 -1.51 11.37 -12.46
CA ALA A 59 -1.59 10.50 -13.63
C ALA A 59 -1.04 9.09 -13.36
N TYR A 60 -0.21 8.93 -12.31
CA TYR A 60 0.37 7.66 -11.88
C TYR A 60 0.37 7.55 -10.33
N LEU A 61 1.00 6.50 -9.80
CA LEU A 61 1.20 6.35 -8.37
C LEU A 61 2.42 7.16 -7.90
N ASP A 62 2.20 8.33 -7.32
CA ASP A 62 3.26 9.27 -6.93
C ASP A 62 3.96 8.85 -5.62
N ALA A 63 3.20 8.30 -4.68
CA ALA A 63 3.72 7.85 -3.39
C ALA A 63 2.83 6.75 -2.77
N ILE A 64 3.44 5.87 -1.97
CA ILE A 64 2.74 4.79 -1.27
C ILE A 64 3.28 4.62 0.15
N SER A 65 2.43 4.16 1.06
CA SER A 65 2.75 3.78 2.43
C SER A 65 1.73 2.79 3.00
N VAL A 66 1.98 2.31 4.21
CA VAL A 66 1.16 1.28 4.87
C VAL A 66 0.76 1.65 6.30
N TYR A 67 -0.44 1.22 6.68
CA TYR A 67 -0.84 1.10 8.08
C TYR A 67 -0.37 -0.23 8.66
N LEU A 68 0.11 -0.18 9.90
CA LEU A 68 0.65 -1.36 10.58
C LEU A 68 -0.06 -1.59 11.91
N LYS A 69 -0.43 -2.84 12.14
CA LYS A 69 -0.79 -3.37 13.45
C LYS A 69 0.38 -4.19 13.99
N PRO A 70 1.06 -3.77 15.07
CA PRO A 70 2.07 -4.59 15.74
C PRO A 70 1.47 -5.93 16.19
N ARG A 71 2.25 -7.01 16.11
CA ARG A 71 1.82 -8.33 16.62
C ARG A 71 1.81 -8.41 18.14
N CYS A 72 2.42 -7.44 18.84
CA CYS A 72 2.40 -7.35 20.30
C CYS A 72 2.01 -5.95 20.79
N SER A 73 0.79 -5.86 21.28
CA SER A 73 0.42 -5.05 22.44
C SER A 73 -0.95 -5.55 22.91
N PHE A 74 -1.00 -6.20 24.07
CA PHE A 74 -2.27 -6.61 24.70
C PHE A 74 -3.28 -5.44 24.83
N PHE A 75 -2.80 -4.19 24.77
CA PHE A 75 -3.63 -2.97 24.84
C PHE A 75 -4.34 -2.54 23.55
N THR A 76 -3.78 -2.72 22.34
CA THR A 76 -4.43 -2.17 21.12
C THR A 76 -5.61 -3.00 20.65
N THR A 77 -5.52 -4.33 20.71
CA THR A 77 -6.63 -5.21 20.31
C THR A 77 -7.85 -5.03 21.21
N ALA A 78 -7.67 -4.90 22.53
CA ALA A 78 -8.76 -4.68 23.48
C ALA A 78 -9.49 -3.33 23.26
N LEU A 79 -8.76 -2.25 22.93
CA LEU A 79 -9.37 -0.95 22.60
C LEU A 79 -10.09 -0.96 21.24
N MET A 80 -9.55 -1.69 20.25
CA MET A 80 -10.22 -1.90 18.95
C MET A 80 -11.52 -2.71 19.09
N GLU A 81 -11.61 -3.58 20.08
CA GLU A 81 -12.72 -4.52 20.28
C GLU A 81 -13.98 -3.89 20.91
N GLN A 82 -13.82 -2.87 21.76
CA GLN A 82 -14.90 -2.33 22.60
C GLN A 82 -15.61 -1.07 22.06
N HIS A 83 -15.00 -0.30 21.15
CA HIS A 83 -15.51 1.04 20.81
C HIS A 83 -16.31 1.15 19.50
N SER A 84 -17.24 2.12 19.48
CA SER A 84 -18.13 2.48 18.35
C SER A 84 -17.36 3.01 17.13
N GLU A 85 -18.01 3.07 15.96
CA GLU A 85 -17.39 3.43 14.68
C GLU A 85 -16.71 4.82 14.67
N ILE A 86 -17.19 5.76 15.50
CA ILE A 86 -16.62 7.12 15.64
C ILE A 86 -15.31 7.10 16.44
N ASP A 87 -15.25 6.31 17.52
CA ASP A 87 -14.02 6.14 18.31
C ASP A 87 -12.96 5.33 17.54
N ARG A 88 -13.38 4.40 16.67
CA ARG A 88 -12.46 3.66 15.80
C ARG A 88 -11.67 4.60 14.90
N ARG A 89 -12.26 5.64 14.33
CA ARG A 89 -11.53 6.65 13.53
C ARG A 89 -10.44 7.35 14.35
N ARG A 90 -10.69 7.61 15.63
CA ARG A 90 -9.70 8.19 16.55
C ARG A 90 -8.59 7.20 16.91
N ILE A 91 -8.94 5.93 17.15
CA ILE A 91 -7.99 4.84 17.44
C ILE A 91 -7.11 4.51 16.21
N PHE A 92 -7.64 4.58 14.99
CA PHE A 92 -6.84 4.36 13.78
C PHE A 92 -5.79 5.44 13.55
N GLY A 93 -6.05 6.68 13.99
CA GLY A 93 -5.02 7.72 14.07
C GLY A 93 -3.89 7.43 15.07
N LEU A 94 -4.06 6.43 15.94
CA LEU A 94 -3.06 5.96 16.91
C LEU A 94 -2.25 4.76 16.40
N LEU A 95 -2.63 4.13 15.27
CA LEU A 95 -1.80 3.08 14.70
C LEU A 95 -0.53 3.68 14.11
N PRO A 96 0.65 3.05 14.32
CA PRO A 96 1.87 3.49 13.68
C PRO A 96 1.69 3.43 12.16
N ARG A 97 1.70 4.60 11.51
CA ARG A 97 1.99 4.68 10.08
C ARG A 97 3.44 4.27 9.90
N SER A 98 3.74 3.48 8.87
CA SER A 98 5.14 3.32 8.50
C SER A 98 5.77 4.70 8.21
N PRO A 99 7.08 4.90 8.45
CA PRO A 99 7.76 6.11 8.00
C PRO A 99 7.44 6.33 6.52
N GLY A 100 6.94 7.50 6.12
CA GLY A 100 6.38 7.70 4.78
C GLY A 100 5.20 8.69 4.79
N PRO A 101 4.58 8.99 3.64
CA PRO A 101 4.62 8.22 2.39
C PRO A 101 5.96 8.30 1.64
N TRP A 102 6.36 7.19 1.00
CA TRP A 102 7.55 7.15 0.15
C TRP A 102 7.17 7.48 -1.29
N GLY A 103 7.87 8.46 -1.88
CA GLY A 103 7.49 9.14 -3.11
C GLY A 103 7.51 10.66 -2.93
N ILE A 104 6.82 11.42 -3.78
CA ILE A 104 6.83 12.89 -3.68
C ILE A 104 5.73 13.42 -2.77
N ILE A 105 6.13 14.18 -1.73
CA ILE A 105 5.23 14.76 -0.74
C ILE A 105 4.39 15.96 -1.25
N ASN A 106 4.80 16.58 -2.37
CA ASN A 106 4.13 17.74 -2.99
C ASN A 106 3.43 17.45 -4.34
N GLY A 107 3.32 16.17 -4.76
CA GLY A 107 2.72 15.76 -6.04
C GLY A 107 1.35 15.10 -5.86
N GLY A 108 0.44 15.25 -6.81
CA GLY A 108 -0.84 14.52 -6.82
C GLY A 108 -1.80 14.83 -5.66
N ARG A 109 -2.92 14.10 -5.59
CA ARG A 109 -3.91 14.13 -4.51
C ARG A 109 -3.59 13.02 -3.50
N GLU A 110 -3.72 13.34 -2.21
CA GLU A 110 -3.63 12.34 -1.15
C GLU A 110 -4.80 11.36 -1.20
N TRP A 111 -4.51 10.09 -0.92
CA TRP A 111 -5.52 9.07 -0.74
C TRP A 111 -5.20 8.24 0.50
N ASP A 112 -6.26 7.83 1.18
CA ASP A 112 -6.19 6.99 2.38
C ASP A 112 -7.39 6.05 2.35
N ASP A 113 -7.14 4.75 2.14
CA ASP A 113 -8.21 3.76 2.16
C ASP A 113 -8.72 3.50 3.58
N GLY A 114 -7.93 3.88 4.59
CA GLY A 114 -8.17 3.57 5.99
C GLY A 114 -7.58 2.23 6.42
N VAL A 115 -8.01 1.79 7.60
CA VAL A 115 -7.49 0.61 8.28
C VAL A 115 -8.54 -0.49 8.31
N PHE A 116 -8.12 -1.69 7.93
CA PHE A 116 -8.97 -2.87 7.81
C PHE A 116 -8.46 -4.03 8.65
N SER A 117 -9.28 -5.08 8.78
CA SER A 117 -8.89 -6.29 9.50
C SER A 117 -7.83 -7.07 8.72
N ALA A 118 -7.93 -7.06 7.39
CA ALA A 118 -7.01 -7.72 6.49
C ALA A 118 -6.99 -7.06 5.10
N VAL A 119 -5.83 -7.10 4.45
CA VAL A 119 -5.68 -7.03 2.99
C VAL A 119 -5.52 -8.46 2.46
N LYS A 120 -6.28 -8.81 1.43
CA LYS A 120 -6.30 -10.16 0.83
C LYS A 120 -5.59 -10.19 -0.51
N ARG A 121 -5.77 -9.16 -1.34
CA ARG A 121 -5.16 -9.10 -2.66
C ARG A 121 -4.68 -7.70 -2.97
N ILE A 122 -3.68 -7.67 -3.82
CA ILE A 122 -3.19 -6.46 -4.48
C ILE A 122 -3.25 -6.69 -5.97
N GLN A 123 -3.85 -5.75 -6.69
CA GLN A 123 -3.70 -5.62 -8.12
C GLN A 123 -2.73 -4.47 -8.37
N VAL A 124 -1.64 -4.77 -9.07
CA VAL A 124 -0.68 -3.77 -9.53
C VAL A 124 -0.81 -3.66 -11.03
N HIS A 125 -1.01 -2.45 -11.49
CA HIS A 125 -1.08 -2.15 -12.90
C HIS A 125 0.24 -1.57 -13.36
N VAL A 126 0.80 -2.20 -14.38
CA VAL A 126 2.14 -1.91 -14.86
C VAL A 126 2.04 -1.63 -16.35
N ARG A 127 2.69 -0.56 -16.81
CA ARG A 127 2.79 -0.25 -18.24
C ARG A 127 4.24 -0.01 -18.63
N PRO A 128 4.68 -0.52 -19.79
CA PRO A 128 5.94 -0.11 -20.38
C PRO A 128 5.90 1.39 -20.74
N ILE A 129 6.86 2.15 -20.24
CA ILE A 129 7.13 3.53 -20.63
C ILE A 129 8.60 3.61 -21.05
N GLY A 130 8.84 3.60 -22.37
CA GLY A 130 10.20 3.50 -22.91
C GLY A 130 10.83 2.14 -22.61
N PHE A 131 11.95 2.14 -21.87
CA PHE A 131 12.70 0.93 -21.50
C PHE A 131 12.40 0.41 -20.09
N VAL A 132 11.43 1.00 -19.39
CA VAL A 132 11.08 0.63 -18.02
C VAL A 132 9.60 0.32 -17.89
N ASP A 133 9.28 -0.62 -17.01
CA ASP A 133 7.93 -0.94 -16.59
C ASP A 133 7.57 -0.09 -15.37
N VAL A 134 6.56 0.76 -15.50
CA VAL A 134 6.15 1.73 -14.48
C VAL A 134 4.84 1.30 -13.85
N ILE A 135 4.73 1.41 -12.52
CA ILE A 135 3.46 1.19 -11.80
C ILE A 135 2.55 2.39 -12.06
N THR A 136 1.45 2.15 -12.75
CA THR A 136 0.51 3.20 -13.14
C THR A 136 -0.68 3.31 -12.20
N ALA A 137 -1.07 2.19 -11.60
CA ALA A 137 -2.16 2.16 -10.63
C ALA A 137 -2.06 0.95 -9.69
N VAL A 138 -2.72 1.05 -8.54
CA VAL A 138 -2.88 -0.05 -7.58
C VAL A 138 -4.30 -0.14 -7.07
N ARG A 139 -4.73 -1.35 -6.72
CA ARG A 139 -6.02 -1.60 -6.07
C ARG A 139 -5.89 -2.72 -5.03
N PHE A 140 -6.63 -2.60 -3.95
CA PHE A 140 -6.52 -3.50 -2.80
C PHE A 140 -7.86 -4.16 -2.50
N GLU A 141 -7.85 -5.46 -2.25
CA GLU A 141 -9.02 -6.18 -1.73
C GLU A 141 -8.89 -6.28 -0.21
N TYR A 142 -9.80 -5.63 0.51
CA TYR A 142 -9.82 -5.54 1.96
C TYR A 142 -10.92 -6.39 2.59
N GLN A 143 -10.78 -6.69 3.88
CA GLN A 143 -11.81 -7.28 4.71
C GLN A 143 -12.12 -6.40 5.92
N LYS A 144 -13.42 -6.07 6.10
CA LYS A 144 -13.92 -5.53 7.38
C LYS A 144 -14.06 -6.65 8.41
N ARG A 145 -14.12 -6.31 9.70
CA ARG A 145 -14.30 -7.30 10.78
C ARG A 145 -15.52 -8.17 10.51
N ASN A 146 -15.29 -9.48 10.30
CA ASN A 146 -16.32 -10.47 9.97
C ASN A 146 -17.22 -10.09 8.78
N GLY A 147 -16.76 -9.18 7.92
CA GLY A 147 -17.49 -8.72 6.75
C GLY A 147 -17.02 -9.40 5.46
N PRO A 148 -17.75 -9.19 4.36
CA PRO A 148 -17.31 -9.63 3.05
C PRO A 148 -16.03 -8.90 2.64
N TYR A 149 -15.29 -9.51 1.71
CA TYR A 149 -14.20 -8.82 1.04
C TYR A 149 -14.76 -7.79 0.06
N PHE A 150 -14.08 -6.66 -0.07
CA PHE A 150 -14.45 -5.62 -1.01
C PHE A 150 -13.18 -4.95 -1.54
N TRP A 151 -13.28 -4.45 -2.77
CA TRP A 151 -12.18 -3.74 -3.39
C TRP A 151 -12.21 -2.25 -3.04
N SER A 152 -11.03 -1.67 -2.84
CA SER A 152 -10.82 -0.21 -2.82
C SER A 152 -11.22 0.42 -4.16
N ARG A 153 -11.17 1.75 -4.26
CA ARG A 153 -11.05 2.39 -5.58
C ARG A 153 -9.67 2.10 -6.17
N ILE A 154 -9.51 2.28 -7.46
CA ILE A 154 -8.19 2.29 -8.09
C ILE A 154 -7.48 3.56 -7.67
N HIS A 155 -6.19 3.46 -7.33
CA HIS A 155 -5.35 4.60 -7.04
C HIS A 155 -4.26 4.76 -8.12
N GLY A 156 -4.17 5.92 -8.76
CA GLY A 156 -3.36 6.16 -9.96
C GLY A 156 -4.22 6.43 -11.20
N THR A 157 -3.82 5.89 -12.36
CA THR A 157 -4.52 6.15 -13.63
C THR A 157 -5.87 5.41 -13.77
N ASP A 158 -6.84 6.06 -14.41
CA ASP A 158 -8.15 5.47 -14.76
C ASP A 158 -8.07 4.49 -15.96
N ASN A 159 -6.95 4.45 -16.69
CA ASN A 159 -6.72 3.52 -17.81
C ASN A 159 -5.49 2.64 -17.57
N PRO A 160 -5.62 1.64 -16.70
CA PRO A 160 -4.46 1.11 -16.01
C PRO A 160 -3.65 0.08 -16.82
N GLY A 161 -4.09 -0.31 -18.02
CA GLY A 161 -3.32 -1.21 -18.90
C GLY A 161 -3.29 -2.65 -18.39
N GLU A 162 -2.15 -3.33 -18.55
CA GLU A 162 -1.98 -4.73 -18.15
C GLU A 162 -2.02 -4.90 -16.62
N ILE A 163 -2.69 -5.96 -16.17
CA ILE A 163 -2.96 -6.21 -14.75
C ILE A 163 -2.05 -7.32 -14.26
N GLN A 164 -1.23 -7.04 -13.25
CA GLN A 164 -0.56 -8.06 -12.47
C GLN A 164 -1.31 -8.22 -11.14
N GLU A 165 -2.11 -9.30 -11.04
CA GLU A 165 -2.82 -9.63 -9.80
C GLU A 165 -1.96 -10.50 -8.89
N VAL A 166 -1.87 -10.07 -7.64
CA VAL A 166 -1.26 -10.82 -6.55
C VAL A 166 -2.37 -11.24 -5.61
N SER A 167 -2.79 -12.49 -5.74
CA SER A 167 -3.56 -13.12 -4.68
C SER A 167 -2.61 -13.59 -3.61
N THR A 168 -2.82 -13.15 -2.37
CA THR A 168 -2.19 -13.84 -1.25
C THR A 168 -3.05 -15.06 -0.92
N PRO A 169 -2.55 -16.29 -1.11
CA PRO A 169 -3.37 -17.50 -1.01
C PRO A 169 -3.81 -17.79 0.41
N HIS A 170 -3.24 -17.08 1.39
CA HIS A 170 -3.55 -17.19 2.79
C HIS A 170 -3.84 -15.77 3.25
N GLN A 171 -4.95 -15.57 3.97
CA GLN A 171 -5.24 -14.31 4.65
C GLN A 171 -3.92 -13.73 5.16
N ILE A 172 -3.46 -12.61 4.60
CA ILE A 172 -2.16 -12.05 5.01
C ILE A 172 -2.22 -11.72 6.52
N PHE A 173 -3.40 -11.71 7.13
CA PHE A 173 -3.67 -11.22 8.46
C PHE A 173 -4.65 -12.12 9.19
N VAL A 174 -4.10 -13.04 9.98
CA VAL A 174 -4.80 -13.62 11.13
C VAL A 174 -4.04 -13.16 12.37
N ALA A 175 -4.78 -12.52 13.27
CA ALA A 175 -4.34 -12.26 14.64
C ALA A 175 -4.23 -13.60 15.39
#